data_AF-D3E250-F1
#
_entry.id   AF-D3E250-F1
#
_cell.length_a   1.000
_cell.length_b   1.000
_cell.length_c   1.000
_cell.angle_alpha   90.00
_cell.angle_beta   90.00
_cell.angle_gamma   90.00
#
_symmetry.space_group_name_H-M   'P 1'
#
loop_
_entity.id
_entity.type
_entity.pdbx_description
1 polymer ?
#
loop_
_entity_poly.entity_id
_entity_poly.type
_entity_poly.pdbx_seq_one_letter_code
_entity_poly.pdbx_strand_id
1 'polypeptide(L)' 'MAELMDKIFVVIGYILAILFPIVGIIVGALLYFLKKEDAFYQTHGKYIIIVGIAMIAINILLIAFGIITIPPVGQV' A
#
# COMPACT_ATOMS: atom_id res chain seq x y z
N MET A 1 -3.01 -21.35 -16.75
CA MET A 1 -3.95 -20.20 -16.68
C MET A 1 -4.15 -19.71 -15.24
N ALA A 2 -4.35 -20.59 -14.25
CA ALA A 2 -4.48 -20.20 -12.83
C ALA A 2 -3.31 -19.34 -12.32
N GLU A 3 -2.07 -19.79 -12.56
CA GLU A 3 -0.87 -19.08 -12.09
C GLU A 3 -0.69 -17.65 -12.65
N LEU A 4 -1.23 -17.38 -13.85
CA LEU A 4 -1.20 -16.04 -14.43
C LEU A 4 -2.19 -15.11 -13.71
N MET A 5 -3.38 -15.63 -13.39
CA MET A 5 -4.40 -14.89 -12.65
C MET A 5 -3.90 -14.54 -11.24
N ASP A 6 -3.21 -15.47 -10.59
CA ASP A 6 -2.67 -15.28 -9.25
C ASP A 6 -1.64 -14.13 -9.21
N LYS A 7 -0.77 -14.07 -10.21
CA LYS A 7 0.19 -12.97 -10.40
C LYS A 7 -0.53 -11.63 -10.67
N ILE A 8 -1.57 -11.63 -11.50
CA ILE A 8 -2.36 -10.43 -11.79
C ILE A 8 -3.02 -9.88 -10.51
N PHE A 9 -3.61 -10.75 -9.69
CA PHE A 9 -4.23 -10.33 -8.43
C PHE A 9 -3.23 -9.67 -7.47
N VAL A 10 -2.02 -10.24 -7.37
CA VAL A 10 -0.95 -9.66 -6.55
C VAL A 10 -0.53 -8.29 -7.08
N VAL A 11 -0.33 -8.16 -8.40
CA VAL A 11 0.03 -6.87 -9.03
C VAL A 11 -1.05 -5.82 -8.77
N ILE A 12 -2.33 -6.18 -8.93
CA ILE A 12 -3.45 -5.29 -8.60
C ILE A 12 -3.41 -4.86 -7.13
N GLY A 13 -3.10 -5.79 -6.21
CA GLY A 13 -2.94 -5.49 -4.79
C GLY A 13 -1.86 -4.44 -4.51
N TYR A 14 -0.71 -4.52 -5.18
CA TYR A 14 0.33 -3.50 -5.07
C TYR A 14 -0.08 -2.15 -5.65
N ILE A 15 -0.73 -2.14 -6.83
CA ILE A 15 -1.23 -0.90 -7.43
C ILE A 15 -2.23 -0.22 -6.49
N LEU A 16 -3.14 -1.00 -5.89
CA LEU A 16 -4.09 -0.50 -4.89
C LEU A 16 -3.38 0.04 -3.65
N ALA A 17 -2.30 -0.58 -3.17
CA ALA A 17 -1.54 -0.07 -2.04
C ALA A 17 -0.79 1.23 -2.33
N ILE A 18 -0.40 1.48 -3.57
CA ILE A 18 0.24 2.74 -3.96
C ILE A 18 -0.79 3.85 -4.10
N LEU A 19 -1.90 3.60 -4.80
CA LEU A 19 -2.93 4.61 -5.07
C LEU A 19 -3.81 4.89 -3.85
N PHE A 20 -4.16 3.85 -3.10
CA PHE A 20 -5.08 3.88 -1.96
C PHE A 20 -4.49 3.05 -0.81
N PRO A 21 -3.52 3.60 -0.06
CA PRO A 21 -2.74 2.83 0.92
C PRO A 21 -3.58 2.04 1.92
N ILE A 22 -4.68 2.62 2.41
CA ILE A 22 -5.62 1.95 3.33
C ILE A 22 -6.28 0.74 2.65
N VAL A 23 -6.75 0.89 1.41
CA VAL A 23 -7.38 -0.19 0.65
C VAL A 23 -6.36 -1.29 0.36
N GLY A 24 -5.13 -0.93 -0.01
CA GLY A 24 -4.05 -1.89 -0.18
C GLY A 24 -3.72 -2.68 1.08
N ILE A 25 -3.67 -2.03 2.24
CA ILE A 25 -3.47 -2.72 3.53
C ILE A 25 -4.59 -3.72 3.78
N ILE A 26 -5.86 -3.34 3.55
CA ILE A 26 -7.01 -4.25 3.72
C ILE A 26 -6.89 -5.43 2.77
N VAL A 27 -6.63 -5.20 1.48
CA VAL A 27 -6.47 -6.27 0.48
C VAL A 27 -5.28 -7.18 0.82
N GLY A 28 -4.14 -6.61 1.21
CA GLY A 28 -2.97 -7.36 1.62
C GLY A 28 -3.24 -8.21 2.87
N ALA A 29 -3.99 -7.69 3.85
CA ALA A 29 -4.43 -8.43 5.02
C ALA A 29 -5.39 -9.57 4.65
N LEU A 30 -6.35 -9.32 3.75
CA LEU A 30 -7.25 -10.36 3.24
C LEU A 30 -6.46 -11.49 2.56
N LEU A 31 -5.50 -11.15 1.70
CA LEU A 31 -4.64 -12.16 1.06
C LEU A 31 -3.79 -12.91 2.08
N TYR A 32 -3.20 -12.21 3.06
CA TYR A 32 -2.37 -12.81 4.09
C TYR A 32 -3.13 -13.81 4.98
N PHE A 33 -4.33 -13.43 5.45
CA PHE A 33 -5.10 -14.25 6.39
C PHE A 33 -5.99 -15.30 5.71
N LEU A 34 -6.61 -14.98 4.57
CA LEU A 34 -7.55 -15.88 3.89
C LEU A 34 -6.86 -16.92 3.00
N LYS A 35 -5.70 -16.59 2.42
CA LYS A 35 -4.93 -17.50 1.57
C LYS A 35 -3.70 -18.07 2.29
N LYS A 36 -3.82 -18.28 3.60
CA LYS A 36 -2.71 -18.73 4.47
C LYS A 36 -2.07 -20.07 4.06
N GLU A 37 -2.78 -20.91 3.31
CA GLU A 37 -2.30 -22.21 2.83
C GLU A 37 -1.34 -22.09 1.65
N ASP A 38 -1.32 -20.93 0.98
CA ASP A 38 -0.46 -20.66 -0.16
C ASP A 38 0.64 -19.66 0.23
N ALA A 39 1.87 -20.14 0.24
CA ALA A 39 3.05 -19.34 0.57
C ALA A 39 3.24 -18.11 -0.34
N PHE A 40 2.77 -18.17 -1.59
CA PHE A 40 2.84 -17.06 -2.54
C PHE A 40 1.97 -15.89 -2.05
N TYR A 41 0.70 -16.15 -1.76
CA TYR A 41 -0.23 -15.13 -1.28
C TYR A 41 0.11 -14.61 0.11
N GLN A 42 0.64 -15.46 0.98
CA GLN A 42 1.09 -15.03 2.30
C GLN A 42 2.27 -14.04 2.19
N THR A 43 3.26 -14.38 1.37
CA THR A 43 4.44 -13.53 1.17
C THR A 43 4.06 -12.20 0.54
N HIS A 44 3.29 -12.23 -0.55
CA HIS A 44 2.87 -11.02 -1.24
C HIS A 44 1.84 -10.20 -0.46
N GLY A 45 0.91 -10.84 0.26
CA GLY A 45 -0.03 -10.16 1.15
C GLY A 45 0.70 -9.34 2.22
N LYS A 46 1.73 -9.93 2.86
CA LYS A 46 2.59 -9.21 3.81
C LYS A 46 3.29 -8.02 3.16
N TYR A 47 3.84 -8.19 1.96
CA TYR A 47 4.52 -7.09 1.26
C TYR A 47 3.56 -5.99 0.81
N ILE A 48 2.35 -6.32 0.36
CA ILE A 48 1.31 -5.34 0.01
C ILE A 48 0.97 -4.49 1.26
N ILE A 49 0.84 -5.11 2.43
CA ILE A 49 0.64 -4.38 3.71
C ILE A 49 1.82 -3.46 3.99
N ILE A 50 3.06 -3.97 3.88
CA ILE A 50 4.27 -3.17 4.12
C ILE A 50 4.33 -1.97 3.18
N VAL A 51 4.05 -2.15 1.89
CA VAL A 51 4.00 -1.07 0.90
C VAL A 51 2.94 -0.05 1.26
N GLY A 52 1.73 -0.49 1.64
CA GLY A 52 0.68 0.42 2.08
C GLY A 52 1.08 1.25 3.31
N ILE A 53 1.70 0.64 4.31
CA ILE A 53 2.21 1.36 5.50
C ILE A 53 3.31 2.35 5.10
N ALA A 54 4.24 1.95 4.23
CA ALA A 54 5.29 2.82 3.73
C ALA A 54 4.74 4.04 2.98
N MET A 55 3.71 3.84 2.15
CA MET A 55 3.03 4.94 1.44
C MET A 55 2.33 5.91 2.39
N ILE A 56 1.71 5.41 3.46
CA ILE A 56 1.15 6.27 4.52
C ILE A 56 2.26 7.08 5.20
N ALA A 57 3.38 6.45 5.56
CA ALA A 57 4.50 7.12 6.19
C ALA A 57 5.10 8.20 5.27
N ILE A 58 5.28 7.91 3.98
CA ILE A 58 5.74 8.88 2.98
C ILE A 58 4.78 10.06 2.89
N ASN A 59 3.47 9.81 2.86
CA ASN A 59 2.46 10.87 2.78
C ASN A 59 2.50 11.78 4.03
N ILE A 60 2.61 11.18 5.23
CA ILE A 60 2.78 11.93 6.48
C ILE A 60 4.05 12.79 6.45
N LEU A 61 5.17 12.24 5.98
CA LEU A 61 6.43 12.99 5.85
C LEU A 61 6.28 14.14 4.85
N LEU A 62 5.67 13.91 3.69
CA LEU A 62 5.43 14.95 2.69
C LEU A 62 4.53 16.07 3.23
N ILE A 63 3.50 15.75 4.00
CA ILE A 63 2.66 16.75 4.66
C ILE A 63 3.47 17.52 5.71
N ALA A 64 4.21 16.81 6.56
CA ALA A 64 5.02 17.44 7.61
C ALA A 64 6.08 18.39 7.03
N PHE A 65 6.82 17.98 6.00
CA PHE A 65 7.84 18.82 5.36
C PHE A 65 7.23 19.88 4.42
N GLY A 66 6.13 19.57 3.72
CA GLY A 66 5.45 20.49 2.81
C GLY A 66 4.72 21.63 3.52
N ILE A 67 4.18 21.39 4.71
CA ILE A 67 3.61 22.46 5.56
C ILE A 67 4.72 23.38 6.10
N ILE A 68 5.93 22.85 6.36
CA ILE A 68 7.05 23.66 6.84
C ILE A 68 7.59 24.61 5.76
N THR A 69 7.39 24.31 4.47
CA THR A 69 7.93 25.12 3.35
C THR A 69 6.91 26.03 2.66
N ILE A 70 5.62 25.91 2.97
CA ILE A 70 4.59 26.86 2.52
C ILE A 70 4.42 27.92 3.63
N PRO A 71 5.07 29.10 3.54
CA PRO A 71 4.71 30.20 4.43
C PRO A 71 3.21 30.48 4.27
N PRO A 72 2.48 30.79 5.35
CA PRO A 72 1.07 31.16 5.25
C PRO A 72 0.96 32.31 4.24
N VAL A 73 0.21 32.07 3.16
CA VAL A 73 -0.06 33.06 2.13
C VAL A 73 -0.78 34.23 2.80
N GLY A 74 -0.04 35.29 3.10
CA GLY A 74 -0.55 36.44 3.86
C GLY A 74 0.44 37.14 4.80
N GLN A 75 1.70 36.73 4.91
CA GLN A 75 2.74 37.52 5.58
C GLN A 75 3.65 38.22 4.56
N VAL A 76 3.11 39.26 3.91
CA VAL A 76 3.88 40.37 3.32
C VAL A 76 3.14 41.65 3.60
#